data_AF-A0A5K1DGY9-F1
#
_entry.id   AF-A0A5K1DGY9-F1
#
_cell.length_a   1.000
_cell.length_b   1.000
_cell.length_c   1.000
_cell.angle_alpha   90.00
_cell.angle_beta   90.00
_cell.angle_gamma   90.00
#
_symmetry.space_group_name_H-M   'P 1'
#
loop_
_entity.id
_entity.type
_entity.pdbx_description
1 polymer ?
#
loop_
_entity_poly.entity_id
_entity_poly.type
_entity_poly.pdbx_seq_one_letter_code
_entity_poly.pdbx_strand_id
1 'polypeptide(L)' 'KYNVSIEFYWAPFLVESNSDNPIISDPRKRILRVDSIYKHARHWMDADIFVFNTYVWWMNGFPINS' A
#
# COMPACT_ATOMS: atom_id res chain seq x y z
N LYS A 1 -2.57 30.22 12.99
CA LYS A 1 -2.30 29.21 11.93
C LYS A 1 -1.53 28.07 12.57
N TYR A 2 -1.88 26.83 12.27
CA TYR A 2 -1.16 25.65 12.76
C TYR A 2 -0.16 25.19 11.70
N ASN A 3 1.03 24.78 12.12
CA ASN A 3 2.06 24.25 11.24
C ASN A 3 1.88 22.72 11.12
N VAL A 4 0.86 22.31 10.36
CA VAL A 4 0.48 20.89 10.18
C VAL A 4 0.38 20.59 8.69
N SER A 5 0.97 19.47 8.26
CA SER A 5 0.80 18.87 6.94
C SER A 5 0.03 17.56 7.05
N ILE A 6 -0.67 17.18 5.97
CA ILE A 6 -1.31 15.88 5.81
C ILE A 6 -0.89 15.36 4.45
N GLU A 7 -0.35 14.14 4.42
CA GLU A 7 0.24 13.55 3.23
C GLU A 7 -0.34 12.17 2.94
N PHE A 8 -0.35 11.80 1.66
CA PHE A 8 -0.78 10.48 1.19
C PHE A 8 0.31 9.85 0.34
N TYR A 9 0.70 8.62 0.70
CA TYR A 9 1.67 7.83 -0.04
C TYR A 9 1.04 6.53 -0.54
N TRP A 10 1.17 6.25 -1.83
CA TRP A 10 0.61 5.05 -2.45
C TRP A 10 1.49 3.80 -2.17
N ALA A 11 0.97 2.90 -1.35
CA ALA A 11 1.53 1.57 -1.12
C ALA A 11 0.38 0.56 -0.85
N PRO A 12 -0.27 0.02 -1.89
CA PRO A 12 -1.51 -0.75 -1.74
C PRO A 12 -1.36 -1.98 -0.84
N PHE A 13 -0.17 -2.56 -0.82
CA PHE A 13 0.20 -3.72 -0.01
C PHE A 13 1.15 -3.39 1.16
N LEU A 14 1.53 -2.12 1.33
CA LEU A 14 2.61 -1.64 2.22
C LEU A 14 4.02 -2.17 1.90
N VAL A 15 4.13 -3.46 1.59
CA VAL A 15 5.34 -4.12 1.07
C VAL A 15 5.49 -3.87 -0.42
N GLU A 16 6.70 -4.09 -0.91
CA GLU A 16 7.03 -3.94 -2.32
C GLU A 16 6.23 -4.92 -3.17
N SER A 17 5.62 -4.40 -4.24
CA SER A 17 4.84 -5.20 -5.17
C SER A 17 5.06 -4.77 -6.62
N ASN A 18 4.76 -5.68 -7.56
CA ASN A 18 4.69 -5.31 -8.97
C ASN A 18 3.45 -4.46 -9.33
N SER A 19 2.62 -4.13 -8.33
CA SER A 19 1.41 -3.31 -8.47
C SER A 19 1.57 -1.91 -7.86
N ASP A 20 2.78 -1.55 -7.43
CA ASP A 20 3.08 -0.21 -6.92
C ASP A 20 2.90 0.84 -8.04
N ASN A 21 3.40 0.52 -9.23
CA ASN A 21 3.24 1.30 -10.46
C ASN A 21 3.75 0.49 -11.67
N PRO A 22 2.91 0.16 -12.67
CA PRO A 22 1.48 0.47 -12.78
C PRO A 22 0.61 -0.41 -11.88
N ILE A 23 -0.64 0.01 -11.66
CA ILE A 23 -1.63 -0.80 -10.94
C ILE A 23 -2.02 -2.00 -11.80
N ILE A 24 -1.82 -3.21 -11.27
CA ILE A 24 -2.25 -4.44 -11.93
C ILE A 24 -3.69 -4.77 -11.52
N SER A 25 -4.61 -4.73 -12.48
CA SER A 25 -6.03 -5.00 -12.26
C SER A 25 -6.31 -6.47 -11.95
N ASP A 26 -5.64 -7.41 -12.61
CA ASP A 26 -5.80 -8.86 -12.40
C ASP A 26 -5.13 -9.29 -11.08
N PRO A 27 -5.89 -9.68 -10.04
CA PRO A 27 -5.33 -10.06 -8.76
C PRO A 27 -4.38 -11.26 -8.85
N ARG A 28 -4.58 -12.14 -9.84
CA ARG A 28 -3.74 -13.33 -10.06
C ARG A 28 -2.35 -13.01 -10.61
N LYS A 29 -2.14 -11.79 -11.09
CA LYS A 29 -0.85 -11.31 -11.64
C LYS A 29 -0.07 -10.46 -10.65
N ARG A 30 -0.62 -10.21 -9.46
CA ARG A 30 0.05 -9.42 -8.42
C ARG A 30 1.08 -10.28 -7.71
N ILE A 31 2.28 -9.75 -7.57
CA ILE A 31 3.42 -10.40 -6.90
C ILE A 31 3.92 -9.45 -5.83
N LEU A 32 4.03 -9.96 -4.60
CA LEU A 32 4.47 -9.23 -3.43
C LEU A 32 5.79 -9.81 -2.92
N ARG A 33 6.70 -8.94 -2.47
CA ARG A 33 7.89 -9.30 -1.70
C ARG A 33 7.62 -9.01 -0.23
N VAL A 34 7.01 -9.97 0.46
CA VAL A 34 6.43 -9.81 1.81
C VAL A 34 7.43 -9.44 2.91
N ASP A 35 8.70 -9.69 2.68
CA ASP A 35 9.83 -9.39 3.55
C ASP A 35 10.50 -8.04 3.24
N SER A 36 9.98 -7.27 2.28
CA SER A 36 10.59 -6.01 1.86
C SER A 36 9.65 -4.82 1.88
N ILE A 37 9.99 -3.85 2.73
CA ILE A 37 9.27 -2.59 2.91
C ILE A 37 10.14 -1.36 2.67
N TYR A 38 11.47 -1.54 2.58
CA TYR A 38 12.44 -0.45 2.64
C TYR A 38 12.22 0.63 1.57
N LYS A 39 11.85 0.22 0.35
CA LYS A 39 11.54 1.15 -0.75
C LYS A 39 10.40 2.12 -0.42
N HIS A 40 9.40 1.69 0.36
CA HIS A 40 8.28 2.54 0.77
C HIS A 40 8.58 3.30 2.06
N ALA A 41 9.18 2.62 3.05
CA ALA A 41 9.51 3.20 4.35
C ALA A 41 10.34 4.49 4.26
N ARG A 42 11.23 4.59 3.26
CA ARG A 42 12.04 5.81 3.01
C ARG A 42 11.21 7.09 2.78
N HIS A 43 9.96 6.97 2.38
CA HIS A 43 9.06 8.11 2.13
C HIS A 43 8.26 8.50 3.38
N TRP A 44 8.30 7.68 4.42
CA TRP A 44 7.53 7.87 5.64
C TRP A 44 8.39 8.42 6.78
N MET A 45 9.72 8.32 6.69
CA MET A 45 10.63 8.55 7.83
C MET A 45 10.46 9.90 8.55
N ASP A 46 9.98 10.93 7.86
CA ASP A 46 9.88 12.29 8.41
C ASP A 46 8.52 12.61 9.06
N ALA A 47 7.53 11.70 9.03
CA ALA A 47 6.20 11.97 9.58
C ALA A 47 6.09 11.69 11.08
N ASP A 48 5.36 12.53 11.80
CA ASP A 48 5.12 12.37 13.24
C ASP A 48 4.07 11.28 13.56
N ILE A 49 3.10 11.07 12.66
CA ILE A 49 1.99 10.14 12.84
C ILE A 49 1.81 9.31 11.57
N PHE A 50 1.76 7.98 11.74
CA PHE A 50 1.51 7.03 10.66
C PHE A 50 0.12 6.42 10.76
N VAL A 51 -0.62 6.42 9.65
CA VAL A 51 -1.88 5.71 9.52
C VAL A 51 -1.79 4.79 8.31
N PHE A 52 -1.74 3.48 8.57
CA PHE A 52 -1.67 2.47 7.53
C PHE A 52 -3.02 1.80 7.30
N ASN A 53 -3.34 1.54 6.03
CA ASN A 53 -4.49 0.74 5.63
C ASN A 53 -4.10 -0.18 4.47
N THR A 54 -4.36 -1.47 4.61
CA THR A 54 -4.21 -2.42 3.51
C THR A 54 -5.22 -3.56 3.69
N TYR A 55 -6.11 -3.75 2.72
CA TYR A 55 -7.12 -4.82 2.74
C TYR A 55 -7.64 -5.15 1.33
N VAL A 56 -8.26 -4.18 0.66
CA VAL A 56 -8.97 -4.42 -0.62
C VAL A 56 -8.08 -5.06 -1.70
N TRP A 57 -6.78 -4.78 -1.67
CA TRP A 57 -5.81 -5.30 -2.63
C TRP A 57 -5.46 -6.78 -2.41
N TRP A 58 -5.68 -7.30 -1.19
CA TRP A 58 -5.50 -8.71 -0.81
C TRP A 58 -6.70 -9.58 -1.15
N MET A 59 -7.86 -8.96 -1.38
CA MET A 59 -9.09 -9.69 -1.70
C MET A 59 -9.02 -10.25 -3.12
N ASN A 60 -8.77 -11.55 -3.22
CA ASN A 60 -8.70 -12.27 -4.48
C ASN A 60 -10.07 -12.86 -4.83
N GLY A 61 -10.95 -12.07 -5.46
CA GLY A 61 -12.12 -12.57 -6.21
C GLY A 61 -13.05 -13.57 -5.54
N PHE A 62 -12.92 -13.82 -4.23
CA PHE A 62 -13.86 -14.64 -3.49
C PHE A 62 -15.21 -13.94 -3.63
N PRO A 63 -16.22 -14.63 -4.19
CA PRO A 63 -17.54 -14.04 -4.28
C PRO A 63 -17.93 -13.60 -2.88
N ILE A 64 -18.24 -12.32 -2.75
CA ILE A 64 -18.95 -11.84 -1.58
C ILE A 64 -20.31 -12.50 -1.70
N ASN A 65 -20.53 -13.58 -0.95
CA ASN A 65 -21.85 -14.16 -0.82
C ASN A 65 -22.70 -13.11 -0.11
N SER A 66 -23.46 -12.36 -0.92
CA SER A 66 -24.53 -11.46 -0.48
C SER A 66 -25.73 -12.25 -0.02
#